data_AF-A0A238YD09-F1
#
_entry.id   AF-A0A238YD09-F1
#
_cell.length_a   1.000
_cell.length_b   1.000
_cell.length_c   1.000
_cell.angle_alpha   90.00
_cell.angle_beta   90.00
_cell.angle_gamma   90.00
#
_symmetry.space_group_name_H-M   'P 1'
#
loop_
_entity.id
_entity.type
_entity.pdbx_description
1 polymer ?
#
loop_
_entity_poly.entity_id
_entity_poly.type
_entity_poly.pdbx_seq_one_letter_code
_entity_poly.pdbx_strand_id
1 'polypeptide(L)'
;MRNLVFALTCVLGLCVLSVVSALAQGGQAAYVGSSTCEGCHAKEYETFTKHSRKAKSDKSVKLMARKLTPEEIKECYRCHTTGYGQPGGFESFEKTPDLGHLGCESCHGPGSAHVDSGGAKDKILGKGRLNLKHCEKCHNDPRVVNFRYKPRLYSGGH
;
A
#
# COMPACT_ATOMS: atom_id res chain seq x y z
N MET A 1 23.14 -22.21 51.38
CA MET A 1 23.73 -21.00 50.74
C MET A 1 23.96 -21.13 49.23
N ARG A 2 24.22 -22.34 48.68
CA ARG A 2 24.44 -22.54 47.23
C ARG A 2 23.18 -22.45 46.34
N ASN A 3 21.98 -22.66 46.88
CA ASN A 3 20.72 -22.63 46.11
C ASN A 3 20.07 -21.24 46.03
N LEU A 4 20.43 -20.30 46.91
CA LEU A 4 19.91 -18.91 46.85
C LEU A 4 20.63 -18.07 45.78
N VAL A 5 21.90 -18.37 45.51
CA VAL A 5 22.70 -17.63 44.51
C VAL A 5 22.23 -17.94 43.08
N PHE A 6 21.82 -19.19 42.81
CA PHE A 6 21.27 -19.59 41.51
C PHE A 6 19.89 -18.99 41.20
N ALA A 7 19.07 -18.75 42.23
CA ALA A 7 17.75 -18.15 42.04
C ALA A 7 17.84 -16.65 41.68
N LEU A 8 18.81 -15.92 42.24
CA LEU A 8 18.98 -14.48 41.99
C LEU A 8 19.55 -14.18 40.60
N THR A 9 20.42 -15.05 40.07
CA THR A 9 20.99 -14.91 38.72
C THR A 9 19.97 -15.18 37.61
N CYS A 10 18.96 -16.02 37.85
CA CYS A 10 17.88 -16.25 36.89
C CYS A 10 16.93 -15.05 36.75
N VAL A 11 16.62 -14.33 37.83
CA VAL A 11 15.66 -13.22 37.80
C VAL A 11 16.22 -11.99 37.07
N LEU A 12 17.52 -11.67 37.28
CA LEU A 12 18.20 -10.59 36.55
C LEU A 12 18.41 -10.91 35.07
N GLY A 13 18.69 -12.17 34.71
CA GLY A 13 18.79 -12.60 33.31
C GLY A 13 17.46 -12.49 32.55
N LEU A 14 16.34 -12.83 33.19
CA LEU A 14 14.99 -12.73 32.61
C LEU A 14 14.51 -11.28 32.44
N CYS A 15 14.84 -10.37 33.37
CA CYS A 15 14.51 -8.96 33.21
C CYS A 15 15.28 -8.30 32.06
N VAL A 16 16.58 -8.63 31.88
CA VAL A 16 17.39 -8.04 30.80
C VAL A 16 16.94 -8.54 29.42
N LEU A 17 16.55 -9.82 29.27
CA LEU A 17 16.00 -10.34 28.01
C LEU A 17 14.67 -9.69 27.61
N SER A 18 13.87 -9.21 28.56
CA SER A 18 12.59 -8.57 28.29
C SER A 18 12.73 -7.17 27.68
N VAL A 19 13.82 -6.47 27.99
CA VAL A 19 14.02 -5.07 27.54
C VAL A 19 14.58 -5.00 26.11
N VAL A 20 15.32 -6.01 25.66
CA VAL A 20 15.96 -6.00 24.33
C VAL A 20 14.95 -6.25 23.20
N SER A 21 13.83 -6.92 23.47
CA SER A 21 12.79 -7.19 22.46
C SER A 21 11.93 -5.97 22.09
N ALA A 22 11.96 -4.89 22.89
CA ALA A 22 11.14 -3.70 22.64
C ALA A 22 11.71 -2.76 21.55
N LEU A 23 12.99 -2.91 21.18
CA LEU A 23 13.67 -1.97 20.26
C LEU A 23 13.63 -2.40 18.78
N ALA A 24 13.07 -3.57 18.46
CA ALA A 24 13.02 -4.11 17.10
C ALA A 24 11.66 -3.98 16.41
N GLN A 25 10.79 -3.08 16.88
CA GLN A 25 9.58 -2.73 16.15
C GLN A 25 9.91 -1.71 15.05
N GLY A 26 10.55 -2.19 13.98
CA GLY A 26 10.49 -1.48 12.70
C GLY A 26 9.02 -1.40 12.29
N GLY A 27 8.43 -0.22 12.39
CA GLY A 27 7.02 0.00 12.06
C GLY A 27 6.68 -0.54 10.67
N GLN A 28 5.49 -1.11 10.54
CA GLN A 28 5.01 -1.62 9.26
C GLN A 28 4.89 -0.44 8.27
N ALA A 29 5.45 -0.58 7.06
CA ALA A 29 5.39 0.49 6.05
C ALA A 29 3.92 0.86 5.76
N ALA A 30 3.66 2.15 5.65
CA ALA A 30 2.33 2.71 5.46
C ALA A 30 2.20 3.38 4.08
N TYR A 31 0.97 3.44 3.59
CA TYR A 31 0.62 4.22 2.42
C TYR A 31 0.67 5.71 2.76
N VAL A 32 1.21 6.52 1.85
CA VAL A 32 1.39 7.98 2.02
C VAL A 32 0.63 8.82 0.99
N GLY A 33 0.13 8.19 -0.08
CA GLY A 33 -0.58 8.86 -1.15
C GLY A 33 0.33 9.32 -2.30
N SER A 34 -0.26 9.41 -3.49
CA SER A 34 0.49 9.75 -4.71
C SER A 34 1.06 11.17 -4.70
N SER A 35 0.43 12.10 -3.98
CA SER A 35 0.90 13.48 -3.87
C SER A 35 2.28 13.58 -3.21
N THR A 36 2.60 12.67 -2.27
CA THR A 36 3.95 12.59 -1.69
C THR A 36 5.01 12.22 -2.73
N CYS A 37 4.63 11.51 -3.79
CA CYS A 37 5.57 11.09 -4.84
C CYS A 37 5.94 12.25 -5.78
N GLU A 38 5.09 13.26 -5.93
CA GLU A 38 5.25 14.36 -6.89
C GLU A 38 6.57 15.12 -6.71
N GLY A 39 7.00 15.33 -5.46
CA GLY A 39 8.22 16.10 -5.16
C GLY A 39 9.49 15.53 -5.78
N CYS A 40 9.60 14.20 -5.90
CA CYS A 40 10.76 13.51 -6.49
C CYS A 40 10.47 12.93 -7.88
N HIS A 41 9.20 12.68 -8.21
CA HIS A 41 8.74 12.00 -9.43
C HIS A 41 7.70 12.84 -10.20
N ALA A 42 7.95 14.14 -10.35
CA ALA A 42 7.00 15.08 -10.95
C ALA A 42 6.53 14.66 -12.35
N LYS A 43 7.44 14.17 -13.21
CA LYS A 43 7.12 13.76 -14.58
C LYS A 43 6.20 12.54 -14.60
N GLU A 44 6.53 11.52 -13.83
CA GLU A 44 5.72 10.30 -13.72
C GLU A 44 4.35 10.62 -13.11
N TYR A 45 4.32 11.45 -12.06
CA TYR A 45 3.10 11.90 -11.41
C TYR A 45 2.18 12.66 -12.39
N GLU A 46 2.72 13.63 -13.12
CA GLU A 46 1.98 14.38 -14.13
C GLU A 46 1.43 13.47 -15.23
N THR A 47 2.27 12.59 -15.77
CA THR A 47 1.87 11.66 -16.84
C THR A 47 0.76 10.72 -16.36
N PHE A 48 0.93 10.13 -15.17
CA PHE A 48 -0.02 9.20 -14.58
C PHE A 48 -1.37 9.87 -14.30
N THR A 49 -1.36 11.03 -13.62
CA THR A 49 -2.59 11.73 -13.26
C THR A 49 -3.37 12.23 -14.48
N LYS A 50 -2.68 12.69 -15.51
CA LYS A 50 -3.32 13.17 -16.75
C LYS A 50 -3.87 12.04 -17.60
N HIS A 51 -3.08 10.99 -17.84
CA HIS A 51 -3.35 10.02 -18.90
C HIS A 51 -3.85 8.67 -18.39
N SER A 52 -3.66 8.34 -17.12
CA SER A 52 -4.14 7.07 -16.57
C SER A 52 -5.63 7.11 -16.24
N ARG A 53 -6.36 6.07 -16.64
CA ARG A 53 -7.72 5.83 -16.12
C ARG A 53 -7.70 5.38 -14.64
N LYS A 54 -6.56 4.87 -14.16
CA LYS A 54 -6.40 4.42 -12.76
C LYS A 54 -6.49 5.57 -11.79
N ALA A 55 -5.90 6.72 -12.13
CA ALA A 55 -5.98 7.97 -11.36
C ALA A 55 -7.41 8.55 -11.22
N LYS A 56 -8.42 7.90 -11.83
CA LYS A 56 -9.83 8.33 -11.83
C LYS A 56 -10.77 7.15 -11.53
N SER A 57 -10.26 6.07 -10.91
CA SER A 57 -11.02 4.85 -10.64
C SER A 57 -12.15 5.05 -9.63
N ASP A 58 -12.04 6.07 -8.77
CA ASP A 58 -13.05 6.47 -7.80
C ASP A 58 -14.40 6.82 -8.46
N LYS A 59 -14.37 7.42 -9.66
CA LYS A 59 -15.58 7.80 -10.40
C LYS A 59 -16.48 6.59 -10.67
N SER A 60 -15.87 5.47 -11.07
CA SER A 60 -16.59 4.22 -11.33
C SER A 60 -17.22 3.67 -10.06
N VAL A 61 -16.47 3.71 -8.95
CA VAL A 61 -16.94 3.22 -7.64
C VAL A 61 -18.12 4.07 -7.15
N LYS A 62 -18.00 5.39 -7.20
CA LYS A 62 -19.07 6.33 -6.79
C LYS A 62 -20.34 6.17 -7.65
N LEU A 63 -20.18 5.90 -8.95
CA LEU A 63 -21.32 5.63 -9.83
C LEU A 63 -22.06 4.34 -9.44
N MET A 64 -21.33 3.28 -9.12
CA MET A 64 -21.90 1.99 -8.74
C MET A 64 -22.47 1.98 -7.32
N ALA A 65 -21.94 2.80 -6.41
CA ALA A 65 -22.35 2.86 -5.01
C ALA A 65 -23.87 3.05 -4.81
N ARG A 66 -24.57 3.74 -5.73
CA ARG A 66 -26.03 3.96 -5.66
C ARG A 66 -26.86 2.69 -5.82
N LYS A 67 -26.25 1.60 -6.29
CA LYS A 67 -26.90 0.31 -6.60
C LYS A 67 -26.44 -0.84 -5.71
N LEU A 68 -25.56 -0.55 -4.75
CA LEU A 68 -24.89 -1.56 -3.93
C LEU A 68 -25.10 -1.25 -2.45
N THR A 69 -25.12 -2.30 -1.66
CA THR A 69 -25.05 -2.19 -0.19
C THR A 69 -23.68 -1.68 0.26
N PRO A 70 -23.57 -1.14 1.49
CA PRO A 70 -22.29 -0.76 2.08
C PRO A 70 -21.27 -1.90 2.14
N GLU A 71 -21.72 -3.15 2.21
CA GLU A 71 -20.87 -4.34 2.26
C GLU A 71 -20.35 -4.69 0.86
N GLU A 72 -21.20 -4.64 -0.15
CA GLU A 72 -20.82 -4.92 -1.54
C GLU A 72 -19.85 -3.87 -2.10
N ILE A 73 -20.02 -2.60 -1.77
CA ILE A 73 -19.13 -1.55 -2.26
C ILE A 73 -17.70 -1.66 -1.69
N LYS A 74 -17.54 -2.22 -0.47
CA LYS A 74 -16.22 -2.44 0.14
C LYS A 74 -15.36 -3.40 -0.68
N GLU A 75 -15.96 -4.36 -1.37
CA GLU A 75 -15.23 -5.27 -2.26
C GLU A 75 -14.66 -4.55 -3.50
N CYS A 76 -15.27 -3.44 -3.92
CA CYS A 76 -14.74 -2.61 -4.99
C CYS A 76 -13.47 -1.87 -4.57
N TYR A 77 -13.36 -1.47 -3.29
CA TYR A 77 -12.24 -0.68 -2.80
C TYR A 77 -10.90 -1.42 -2.94
N ARG A 78 -10.89 -2.75 -2.79
CA ARG A 78 -9.66 -3.57 -2.93
C ARG A 78 -8.91 -3.34 -4.25
N CYS A 79 -9.65 -3.07 -5.32
CA CYS A 79 -9.09 -2.93 -6.68
C CYS A 79 -9.22 -1.53 -7.26
N HIS A 80 -10.00 -0.63 -6.66
CA HIS A 80 -10.27 0.70 -7.21
C HIS A 80 -9.80 1.86 -6.32
N THR A 81 -9.17 1.57 -5.20
CA THR A 81 -8.63 2.56 -4.25
C THR A 81 -7.19 2.19 -3.89
N THR A 82 -6.48 3.08 -3.21
CA THR A 82 -5.09 2.85 -2.79
C THR A 82 -5.05 2.30 -1.37
N GLY A 83 -4.57 1.07 -1.21
CA GLY A 83 -4.23 0.52 0.10
C GLY A 83 -5.42 0.16 1.01
N TYR A 84 -6.64 -0.01 0.49
CA TYR A 84 -7.80 -0.33 1.35
C TYR A 84 -7.53 -1.51 2.30
N GLY A 85 -7.77 -1.28 3.59
CA GLY A 85 -7.53 -2.26 4.66
C GLY A 85 -6.06 -2.49 5.01
N GLN A 86 -5.16 -1.58 4.63
CA GLN A 86 -3.73 -1.61 4.96
C GLN A 86 -3.33 -0.33 5.74
N PRO A 87 -2.21 -0.34 6.50
CA PRO A 87 -1.77 0.83 7.26
C PRO A 87 -1.60 2.08 6.39
N GLY A 88 -2.24 3.18 6.79
CA GLY A 88 -2.23 4.44 6.04
C GLY A 88 -3.01 4.44 4.72
N GLY A 89 -3.70 3.33 4.39
CA GLY A 89 -4.44 3.19 3.14
C GLY A 89 -5.82 3.85 3.16
N PHE A 90 -6.56 3.67 2.07
CA PHE A 90 -7.93 4.17 1.94
C PHE A 90 -8.84 3.64 3.05
N GLU A 91 -9.54 4.56 3.72
CA GLU A 91 -10.61 4.24 4.68
C GLU A 91 -12.00 4.54 4.11
N SER A 92 -12.17 5.74 3.56
CA SER A 92 -13.42 6.24 2.99
C SER A 92 -13.15 7.47 2.13
N PHE A 93 -14.12 7.86 1.31
CA PHE A 93 -13.98 9.05 0.46
C PHE A 93 -13.96 10.35 1.28
N GLU A 94 -14.49 10.32 2.50
CA GLU A 94 -14.56 11.44 3.41
C GLU A 94 -13.26 11.60 4.21
N LYS A 95 -12.69 10.50 4.71
CA LYS A 95 -11.47 10.55 5.53
C LYS A 95 -10.18 10.59 4.73
N THR A 96 -10.14 9.87 3.61
CA THR A 96 -8.93 9.68 2.80
C THR A 96 -9.24 9.89 1.32
N PRO A 97 -9.70 11.08 0.91
CA PRO A 97 -10.14 11.34 -0.47
C PRO A 97 -9.02 11.08 -1.50
N ASP A 98 -7.78 11.42 -1.15
CA ASP A 98 -6.61 11.26 -2.03
C ASP A 98 -6.23 9.79 -2.28
N LEU A 99 -6.74 8.87 -1.45
CA LEU A 99 -6.55 7.42 -1.61
C LEU A 99 -7.76 6.74 -2.26
N GLY A 100 -8.81 7.49 -2.57
CA GLY A 100 -10.06 6.96 -3.13
C GLY A 100 -9.94 6.42 -4.56
N HIS A 101 -8.80 6.60 -5.20
CA HIS A 101 -8.49 6.09 -6.53
C HIS A 101 -7.19 5.27 -6.50
N LEU A 102 -6.90 4.55 -7.57
CA LEU A 102 -5.63 3.86 -7.75
C LEU A 102 -4.52 4.88 -8.00
N GLY A 103 -3.56 4.94 -7.08
CA GLY A 103 -2.40 5.82 -7.09
C GLY A 103 -1.09 5.10 -7.41
N CYS A 104 0.03 5.80 -7.23
CA CYS A 104 1.39 5.27 -7.42
C CYS A 104 1.59 3.96 -6.63
N GLU A 105 1.17 3.99 -5.37
CA GLU A 105 1.35 2.92 -4.39
C GLU A 105 0.46 1.68 -4.64
N SER A 106 -0.52 1.79 -5.54
CA SER A 106 -1.29 0.62 -5.99
C SER A 106 -0.39 -0.41 -6.71
N CYS A 107 0.67 0.06 -7.36
CA CYS A 107 1.68 -0.78 -8.01
C CYS A 107 3.01 -0.80 -7.22
N HIS A 108 3.39 0.33 -6.63
CA HIS A 108 4.67 0.50 -5.92
C HIS A 108 4.60 0.12 -4.42
N GLY A 109 3.43 -0.28 -3.91
CA GLY A 109 3.26 -0.64 -2.50
C GLY A 109 3.35 0.59 -1.58
N PRO A 110 3.25 0.38 -0.24
CA PRO A 110 3.32 1.45 0.74
C PRO A 110 4.68 2.16 0.69
N GLY A 111 4.65 3.48 0.51
CA GLY A 111 5.82 4.30 0.22
C GLY A 111 6.54 4.91 1.42
N SER A 112 6.01 4.80 2.65
CA SER A 112 6.56 5.52 3.81
C SER A 112 8.06 5.27 4.01
N ALA A 113 8.49 4.00 4.06
CA ALA A 113 9.89 3.65 4.25
C ALA A 113 10.81 4.14 3.11
N HIS A 114 10.29 4.23 1.89
CA HIS A 114 11.02 4.76 0.75
C HIS A 114 11.23 6.26 0.88
N VAL A 115 10.18 7.00 1.21
CA VAL A 115 10.22 8.45 1.42
C VAL A 115 11.14 8.80 2.60
N ASP A 116 10.98 8.12 3.74
CA ASP A 116 11.76 8.37 4.95
C ASP A 116 13.27 8.12 4.76
N SER A 117 13.61 7.18 3.86
CA SER A 117 15.00 6.87 3.50
C SER A 117 15.61 7.83 2.47
N GLY A 118 14.87 8.84 2.01
CA GLY A 118 15.30 9.73 0.94
C GLY A 118 15.30 9.09 -0.46
N GLY A 119 14.52 8.04 -0.66
CA GLY A 119 14.34 7.40 -1.97
C GLY A 119 15.09 6.08 -2.17
N ALA A 120 15.42 5.35 -1.10
CA ALA A 120 16.08 4.04 -1.24
C ALA A 120 15.19 3.05 -2.00
N LYS A 121 15.67 2.57 -3.15
CA LYS A 121 14.87 1.74 -4.08
C LYS A 121 14.52 0.37 -3.52
N ASP A 122 15.27 -0.15 -2.54
CA ASP A 122 14.99 -1.43 -1.90
C ASP A 122 13.84 -1.35 -0.88
N LYS A 123 13.40 -0.14 -0.52
CA LYS A 123 12.29 0.14 0.40
C LYS A 123 10.93 0.38 -0.27
N ILE A 124 10.85 0.18 -1.59
CA ILE A 124 9.62 0.32 -2.39
C ILE A 124 9.42 -0.92 -3.27
N LEU A 125 8.17 -1.29 -3.55
CA LEU A 125 7.87 -2.42 -4.42
C LEU A 125 8.29 -2.12 -5.88
N GLY A 126 8.73 -3.16 -6.57
CA GLY A 126 9.24 -3.07 -7.94
C GLY A 126 10.68 -2.55 -8.05
N LYS A 127 11.23 -1.86 -7.03
CA LYS A 127 12.62 -1.37 -7.00
C LYS A 127 13.06 -0.65 -8.29
N GLY A 128 12.15 0.13 -8.90
CA GLY A 128 12.35 0.83 -10.17
C GLY A 128 11.89 0.07 -11.43
N ARG A 129 11.46 -1.20 -11.32
CA ARG A 129 10.86 -1.95 -12.44
C ARG A 129 9.73 -2.87 -12.00
N LEU A 130 8.50 -2.47 -12.32
CA LEU A 130 7.33 -3.32 -12.15
C LEU A 130 7.32 -4.47 -13.16
N ASN A 131 6.58 -5.52 -12.83
CA ASN A 131 6.32 -6.65 -13.72
C ASN A 131 4.81 -7.02 -13.69
N LEU A 132 4.38 -7.90 -14.58
CA LEU A 132 2.96 -8.26 -14.74
C LEU A 132 2.28 -8.77 -13.47
N LYS A 133 3.02 -9.43 -12.55
CA LYS A 133 2.45 -9.92 -11.30
C LYS A 133 1.89 -8.82 -10.40
N HIS A 134 2.41 -7.60 -10.53
CA HIS A 134 1.89 -6.44 -9.80
C HIS A 134 0.49 -6.04 -10.28
N CYS A 135 0.21 -6.26 -11.57
CA CYS A 135 -1.11 -6.01 -12.16
C CYS A 135 -2.13 -7.10 -11.79
N GLU A 136 -1.65 -8.33 -11.62
CA GLU A 136 -2.47 -9.48 -11.28
C GLU A 136 -3.15 -9.34 -9.91
N LYS A 137 -2.66 -8.48 -8.99
CA LYS A 137 -3.35 -8.20 -7.72
C LYS A 137 -4.82 -7.84 -7.90
N CYS A 138 -5.17 -7.17 -9.00
CA CYS A 138 -6.55 -6.80 -9.36
C CYS A 138 -7.05 -7.52 -10.63
N HIS A 139 -6.14 -7.89 -11.53
CA HIS A 139 -6.46 -8.49 -12.82
C HIS A 139 -6.30 -10.02 -12.82
N ASN A 140 -6.78 -10.67 -11.76
CA ASN A 140 -6.80 -12.13 -11.62
C ASN A 140 -8.20 -12.70 -11.34
N ASP A 141 -9.18 -11.84 -11.01
CA ASP A 141 -10.52 -12.29 -10.67
C ASP A 141 -11.26 -12.76 -11.94
N PRO A 142 -11.98 -13.90 -11.92
CA PRO A 142 -12.75 -14.39 -13.06
C PRO A 142 -13.71 -13.35 -13.67
N ARG A 143 -14.28 -12.47 -12.84
CA ARG A 143 -15.15 -11.35 -13.25
C ARG A 143 -14.38 -10.30 -14.05
N VAL A 144 -13.08 -10.14 -13.79
CA VAL A 144 -12.16 -9.24 -14.51
C VAL A 144 -11.63 -9.90 -15.79
N VAL A 145 -11.37 -11.21 -15.77
CA VAL A 145 -10.87 -11.99 -16.93
C VAL A 145 -11.85 -11.94 -18.11
N ASN A 146 -13.16 -11.93 -17.84
CA ASN A 146 -14.21 -11.84 -18.87
C ASN A 146 -14.17 -10.55 -19.71
N PHE A 147 -13.48 -9.50 -19.26
CA PHE A 147 -13.30 -8.26 -20.03
C PHE A 147 -12.16 -8.32 -21.06
N ARG A 148 -11.54 -9.50 -21.29
CA ARG A 148 -10.38 -9.67 -22.20
C ARG A 148 -9.27 -8.65 -21.91
N TYR A 149 -8.92 -8.50 -20.63
CA TYR A 149 -7.88 -7.58 -20.19
C TYR A 149 -6.58 -7.83 -20.95
N LYS A 150 -6.09 -6.80 -21.67
CA LYS A 150 -4.74 -6.75 -22.23
C LYS A 150 -3.97 -5.66 -21.48
N PRO A 151 -2.94 -6.00 -20.68
CA PRO A 151 -2.11 -5.00 -20.05
C PRO A 151 -1.44 -4.13 -21.12
N ARG A 152 -1.89 -2.88 -21.26
CA ARG A 152 -1.22 -1.92 -22.13
C ARG A 152 -0.08 -1.25 -21.38
N LEU A 153 1.02 -1.98 -21.21
CA LEU A 153 2.23 -1.48 -20.54
C LEU A 153 2.84 -0.24 -21.22
N TYR A 154 2.44 0.05 -22.46
CA TYR A 154 3.00 1.11 -23.31
C TYR A 154 1.99 2.19 -23.72
N SER A 155 0.77 2.23 -23.15
CA SER A 155 -0.22 3.24 -23.56
C SER A 155 0.00 4.65 -22.97
N GLY A 156 1.22 4.95 -22.50
CA GLY A 156 1.62 6.30 -22.05
C GLY A 156 0.86 6.86 -20.85
N GLY A 157 0.14 6.01 -20.11
CA GLY A 157 -0.63 6.38 -18.91
C GLY A 157 -0.17 5.63 -17.66
N HIS A 158 1.06 5.13 -17.68
CA HIS A 158 1.77 4.44 -16.61
C HIS A 158 3.11 5.10 -16.44
#